data_AF-A0A7X1L8T4-F1
#
_entry.id   AF-A0A7X1L8T4-F1
#
_cell.length_a   1.000
_cell.length_b   1.000
_cell.length_c   1.000
_cell.angle_alpha   90.00
_cell.angle_beta   90.00
_cell.angle_gamma   90.00
#
_symmetry.space_group_name_H-M   'P 1'
#
loop_
_entity.id
_entity.type
_entity.pdbx_description
1 polymer ?
#
loop_
_entity_poly.entity_id
_entity_poly.type
_entity_poly.pdbx_seq_one_letter_code
_entity_poly.pdbx_strand_id
1 'polypeptide(L)'
;METYSIDGLTITCEKQGADKYIKISYPFRYGKYLEIKSNNYTFQFNLNGEIKTIQGRGEGWLDASEWLKRNAGNDWTYFAAGGYTGAYDFTGEYYVPCLPYDSNGIFGHNRFNSPEVAHAFEAWHQLIDQLSKIDKTGMPRQANDFINRVRSMGPETLKQRAQLFHDIIGGQVSVLPPDTRHVEYDVIPLTIGDGCLYNCGFCRVKSGNSFKLREKENILNQIHQLKRLYDKDSLNYNSIFLGQHDALFAGAELIEFAAKKSYEILELKNSVIKNPKLFLFGSVDSILRADDPFLKILNKLPYETFINIGLESADPETLAQIEKPLNRKKITQAFHKMMEINKQYSNVEVSANFLYGADLPETHLPSILELTRNRLDHFHSKGTIYFSPLENIGAIQEVKNKFTDFKTLCRLPVYMYLIQRL
;
A
#
# COMPACT_ATOMS: atom_id res chain seq x y z
N MET A 1 -19.44 -23.71 3.27
CA MET A 1 -19.47 -22.45 4.02
C MET A 1 -20.55 -22.60 5.07
N GLU A 2 -20.16 -22.66 6.34
CA GLU A 2 -21.11 -22.81 7.45
C GLU A 2 -21.50 -21.44 8.00
N THR A 3 -22.81 -21.24 8.15
CA THR A 3 -23.40 -20.00 8.62
C THR A 3 -24.36 -20.28 9.77
N TYR A 4 -24.26 -19.49 10.81
CA TYR A 4 -25.01 -19.64 12.06
C TYR A 4 -25.79 -18.36 12.36
N SER A 5 -27.03 -18.50 12.80
CA SER A 5 -27.85 -17.38 13.30
C SER A 5 -27.88 -17.44 14.82
N ILE A 6 -27.25 -16.47 15.48
CA ILE A 6 -27.08 -16.46 16.94
C ILE A 6 -27.35 -15.04 17.44
N ASP A 7 -28.34 -14.86 18.31
CA ASP A 7 -28.66 -13.57 18.95
C ASP A 7 -28.82 -12.40 17.95
N GLY A 8 -29.52 -12.65 16.84
CA GLY A 8 -29.71 -11.65 15.78
C GLY A 8 -28.47 -11.36 14.92
N LEU A 9 -27.36 -12.09 15.14
CA LEU A 9 -26.17 -12.04 14.31
C LEU A 9 -26.12 -13.21 13.33
N THR A 10 -25.65 -12.95 12.11
CA THR A 10 -25.27 -14.01 11.17
C THR A 10 -23.76 -14.17 11.19
N ILE A 11 -23.29 -15.33 11.64
CA ILE A 11 -21.88 -15.66 11.82
C ILE A 11 -21.46 -16.66 10.75
N THR A 12 -20.48 -16.30 9.92
CA THR A 12 -19.90 -17.18 8.89
C THR A 12 -18.43 -17.42 9.20
N CYS A 13 -18.09 -18.68 9.50
CA CYS A 13 -16.80 -19.05 10.10
C CYS A 13 -15.68 -19.33 9.10
N GLU A 14 -15.96 -19.33 7.80
CA GLU A 14 -14.93 -19.36 6.74
C GLU A 14 -15.56 -18.90 5.43
N LYS A 15 -15.07 -17.79 4.90
CA LYS A 15 -15.39 -17.29 3.56
C LYS A 15 -14.14 -17.27 2.72
N GLN A 16 -14.30 -17.65 1.46
CA GLN A 16 -13.26 -17.56 0.44
C GLN A 16 -13.63 -16.40 -0.49
N GLY A 17 -12.81 -15.35 -0.46
CA GLY A 17 -12.77 -14.30 -1.45
C GLY A 17 -11.88 -14.70 -2.63
N ALA A 18 -11.60 -13.73 -3.50
CA ALA A 18 -10.73 -13.95 -4.64
C ALA A 18 -9.29 -14.27 -4.24
N ASP A 19 -8.65 -15.08 -5.06
CA ASP A 19 -7.26 -15.50 -4.93
C ASP A 19 -6.30 -14.55 -5.65
N LYS A 20 -6.80 -13.51 -6.32
CA LYS A 20 -6.01 -12.52 -7.05
C LYS A 20 -6.59 -11.14 -6.84
N TYR A 21 -5.72 -10.17 -6.61
CA TYR A 21 -6.09 -8.76 -6.63
C TYR A 21 -6.46 -8.34 -8.05
N ILE A 22 -7.68 -7.83 -8.22
CA ILE A 22 -8.20 -7.34 -9.49
C ILE A 22 -8.77 -5.94 -9.30
N LYS A 23 -8.59 -5.08 -10.32
CA LYS A 23 -9.17 -3.73 -10.29
C LYS A 23 -10.58 -3.79 -10.81
N ILE A 24 -11.57 -3.65 -9.93
CA ILE A 24 -12.99 -3.69 -10.26
C ILE A 24 -13.78 -2.60 -9.51
N SER A 25 -14.92 -2.22 -10.07
CA SER A 25 -15.73 -1.07 -9.63
C SER A 25 -16.75 -1.39 -8.53
N TYR A 26 -16.69 -2.57 -7.93
CA TYR A 26 -17.54 -2.98 -6.82
C TYR A 26 -16.70 -3.58 -5.69
N PRO A 27 -17.15 -3.55 -4.43
CA PRO A 27 -16.34 -4.06 -3.32
C PRO A 27 -16.09 -5.54 -3.49
N PHE A 28 -14.82 -5.90 -3.57
CA PHE A 28 -14.38 -7.27 -3.70
C PHE A 28 -13.50 -7.65 -2.53
N ARG A 29 -13.62 -8.89 -2.07
CA ARG A 29 -12.91 -9.38 -0.89
C ARG A 29 -11.92 -10.44 -1.34
N TYR A 30 -10.75 -10.43 -0.71
CA TYR A 30 -9.64 -11.28 -1.09
C TYR A 30 -9.26 -12.24 0.03
N GLY A 31 -8.80 -13.42 -0.36
CA GLY A 31 -8.30 -14.44 0.54
C GLY A 31 -9.38 -15.04 1.42
N LYS A 32 -8.97 -15.63 2.54
CA LYS A 32 -9.85 -16.25 3.53
C LYS A 32 -10.15 -15.28 4.67
N TYR A 33 -11.41 -15.20 5.05
CA TYR A 33 -11.82 -14.32 6.14
C TYR A 33 -13.04 -14.88 6.87
N LEU A 34 -13.31 -14.29 8.03
CA LEU A 34 -14.44 -14.59 8.88
C LEU A 34 -15.41 -13.42 8.82
N GLU A 35 -16.71 -13.65 8.96
CA GLU A 35 -17.71 -12.59 8.80
C GLU A 35 -18.77 -12.67 9.90
N ILE A 36 -19.08 -11.53 10.51
CA ILE A 36 -20.24 -11.36 11.38
C ILE A 36 -21.09 -10.24 10.81
N LYS A 37 -22.38 -10.51 10.63
CA LYS A 37 -23.34 -9.53 10.15
C LYS A 37 -24.38 -9.25 11.23
N SER A 38 -24.62 -7.96 11.46
CA SER A 38 -25.81 -7.47 12.12
C SER A 38 -26.82 -6.98 11.07
N ASN A 39 -27.93 -6.40 11.53
CA ASN A 39 -28.91 -5.74 10.66
C ASN A 39 -28.26 -4.60 9.86
N ASN A 40 -27.39 -3.81 10.51
CA ASN A 40 -26.88 -2.56 9.95
C ASN A 40 -25.47 -2.66 9.39
N TYR A 41 -24.68 -3.67 9.78
CA TYR A 41 -23.26 -3.75 9.43
C TYR A 41 -22.80 -5.16 9.06
N THR A 42 -21.79 -5.21 8.20
CA THR A 42 -20.95 -6.39 7.96
C THR A 42 -19.57 -6.12 8.55
N PHE A 43 -19.14 -6.98 9.47
CA PHE A 43 -17.81 -6.97 10.06
C PHE A 43 -17.02 -8.15 9.49
N GLN A 44 -15.84 -7.88 8.93
CA GLN A 44 -14.96 -8.94 8.45
C GLN A 44 -13.72 -9.01 9.31
N PHE A 45 -13.32 -10.23 9.66
CA PHE A 45 -12.18 -10.51 10.50
C PHE A 45 -11.17 -11.38 9.76
N ASN A 46 -9.91 -11.22 10.11
CA ASN A 46 -8.83 -12.05 9.61
C ASN A 46 -8.84 -13.42 10.32
N LEU A 47 -7.94 -14.33 9.93
CA LEU A 47 -7.95 -15.68 10.50
C LEU A 47 -7.56 -15.72 12.00
N ASN A 48 -6.95 -14.65 12.50
CA ASN A 48 -6.64 -14.46 13.92
C ASN A 48 -7.79 -13.82 14.71
N GLY A 49 -8.88 -13.42 14.05
CA GLY A 49 -10.03 -12.74 14.67
C GLY A 49 -9.89 -11.23 14.77
N GLU A 50 -8.87 -10.62 14.16
CA GLU A 50 -8.70 -9.17 14.11
C GLU A 50 -9.68 -8.56 13.12
N ILE A 51 -10.32 -7.44 13.47
CA ILE A 51 -11.17 -6.71 12.53
C ILE A 51 -10.34 -6.22 11.35
N LYS A 52 -10.82 -6.52 10.13
CA LYS A 52 -10.25 -6.05 8.86
C LYS A 52 -11.09 -4.95 8.25
N THR A 53 -12.41 -5.14 8.20
CA THR A 53 -13.30 -4.18 7.54
C THR A 53 -14.63 -4.01 8.26
N ILE A 54 -15.20 -2.81 8.14
CA ILE A 54 -16.58 -2.49 8.53
C ILE A 54 -17.29 -1.92 7.32
N GLN A 55 -18.47 -2.44 6.99
CA GLN A 55 -19.30 -1.98 5.88
C GLN A 55 -20.75 -1.85 6.33
N GLY A 56 -21.37 -0.70 6.12
CA GLY A 56 -22.79 -0.49 6.40
C GLY A 56 -23.70 -1.22 5.41
N ARG A 57 -24.92 -1.55 5.84
CA ARG A 57 -25.91 -2.35 5.09
C ARG A 57 -27.30 -1.72 5.03
N GLY A 58 -27.54 -0.63 5.75
CA GLY A 58 -28.87 -0.06 5.95
C GLY A 58 -28.92 1.45 5.73
N GLU A 59 -30.09 2.03 6.01
CA GLU A 59 -30.29 3.48 5.97
C GLU A 59 -29.34 4.18 6.94
N GLY A 60 -28.73 5.28 6.48
CA GLY A 60 -27.73 6.03 7.25
C GLY A 60 -26.28 5.62 7.01
N TRP A 61 -25.99 4.64 6.13
CA TRP A 61 -24.65 4.48 5.56
C TRP A 61 -24.51 5.26 4.26
N LEU A 62 -23.34 5.87 4.03
CA LEU A 62 -23.11 6.81 2.92
C LEU A 62 -23.37 6.18 1.54
N ASP A 63 -22.69 5.08 1.22
CA ASP A 63 -22.92 4.29 0.00
C ASP A 63 -22.62 2.80 0.26
N ALA A 64 -23.47 1.91 -0.26
CA ALA A 64 -23.35 0.46 -0.04
C ALA A 64 -22.02 -0.13 -0.57
N SER A 65 -21.34 0.58 -1.47
CA SER A 65 -20.04 0.21 -2.02
C SER A 65 -18.85 0.78 -1.24
N GLU A 66 -19.07 1.53 -0.16
CA GLU A 66 -18.00 2.12 0.66
C GLU A 66 -17.74 1.30 1.92
N TRP A 67 -16.50 1.30 2.41
CA TRP A 67 -16.13 0.55 3.61
C TRP A 67 -14.93 1.14 4.34
N LEU A 68 -14.82 0.81 5.62
CA LEU A 68 -13.61 1.02 6.43
C LEU A 68 -12.71 -0.21 6.31
N LYS A 69 -11.40 -0.03 6.13
CA LYS A 69 -10.38 -1.08 6.18
C LYS A 69 -9.31 -0.72 7.19
N ARG A 70 -8.92 -1.69 8.02
CA ARG A 70 -7.81 -1.61 8.98
C ARG A 70 -6.57 -2.28 8.40
N ASN A 71 -5.40 -1.65 8.53
CA ASN A 71 -4.12 -2.24 8.16
C ASN A 71 -3.41 -2.90 9.36
N ALA A 72 -2.23 -3.49 9.15
CA ALA A 72 -1.50 -4.20 10.21
C ALA A 72 -1.01 -3.29 11.35
N GLY A 73 -0.57 -2.05 11.07
CA GLY A 73 -0.20 -1.08 12.10
C GLY A 73 -1.38 -0.31 12.70
N ASN A 74 -2.61 -0.80 12.48
CA ASN A 74 -3.83 -0.35 13.14
C ASN A 74 -4.31 1.04 12.75
N ASP A 75 -3.87 1.55 11.60
CA ASP A 75 -4.56 2.66 10.95
C ASP A 75 -5.83 2.16 10.26
N TRP A 76 -6.82 3.06 10.21
CA TRP A 76 -8.04 2.88 9.45
C TRP A 76 -8.02 3.75 8.20
N THR A 77 -8.56 3.22 7.12
CA THR A 77 -8.79 3.95 5.87
C THR A 77 -10.25 3.78 5.47
N TYR A 78 -10.91 4.88 5.15
CA TYR A 78 -12.26 4.86 4.58
C TYR A 78 -12.16 4.86 3.06
N PHE A 79 -12.66 3.81 2.40
CA PHE A 79 -12.65 3.69 0.95
C PHE A 79 -13.96 4.25 0.39
N ALA A 80 -13.87 5.46 -0.16
CA ALA A 80 -14.99 6.17 -0.76
C ALA A 80 -15.16 5.77 -2.24
N ALA A 81 -16.41 5.64 -2.68
CA ALA A 81 -16.76 5.40 -4.06
C ALA A 81 -16.51 6.72 -4.82
N GLY A 82 -15.41 6.80 -5.56
CA GLY A 82 -14.93 8.05 -6.14
C GLY A 82 -15.71 8.57 -7.35
N GLY A 83 -16.96 8.14 -7.53
CA GLY A 83 -17.79 8.32 -8.72
C GLY A 83 -17.28 7.52 -9.93
N TYR A 84 -18.20 7.02 -10.76
CA TYR A 84 -17.89 6.13 -11.89
C TYR A 84 -16.89 6.70 -12.92
N THR A 85 -16.73 8.03 -13.00
CA THR A 85 -15.96 8.70 -14.07
C THR A 85 -14.83 9.60 -13.55
N GLY A 86 -14.45 9.49 -12.27
CA GLY A 86 -13.46 10.37 -11.66
C GLY A 86 -12.22 9.64 -11.15
N ALA A 87 -12.37 8.90 -10.05
CA ALA A 87 -11.22 8.39 -9.31
C ALA A 87 -10.28 7.48 -10.11
N TYR A 88 -10.83 6.60 -10.96
CA TYR A 88 -10.01 5.66 -11.72
C TYR A 88 -9.10 6.37 -12.72
N ASP A 89 -9.59 7.42 -13.39
CA ASP A 89 -8.78 8.14 -14.36
C ASP A 89 -7.62 8.88 -13.72
N PHE A 90 -7.77 9.36 -12.49
CA PHE A 90 -6.69 10.06 -11.81
C PHE A 90 -5.78 9.14 -11.04
N THR A 91 -6.31 8.11 -10.38
CA THR A 91 -5.54 7.33 -9.40
C THR A 91 -5.27 5.89 -9.86
N GLY A 92 -5.99 5.45 -10.90
CA GLY A 92 -6.04 4.06 -11.36
C GLY A 92 -6.85 3.14 -10.42
N GLU A 93 -7.50 3.69 -9.39
CA GLU A 93 -8.33 2.98 -8.43
C GLU A 93 -9.80 3.44 -8.55
N TYR A 94 -10.74 2.51 -8.39
CA TYR A 94 -12.17 2.83 -8.33
C TYR A 94 -12.57 3.43 -6.98
N TYR A 95 -11.79 3.17 -5.94
CA TYR A 95 -12.05 3.63 -4.58
C TYR A 95 -10.93 4.54 -4.11
N VAL A 96 -11.32 5.67 -3.54
CA VAL A 96 -10.39 6.66 -3.04
C VAL A 96 -10.18 6.43 -1.53
N PRO A 97 -8.93 6.30 -1.06
CA PRO A 97 -8.66 6.24 0.37
C PRO A 97 -8.83 7.63 1.00
N CYS A 98 -9.78 7.75 1.93
CA CYS A 98 -9.88 8.87 2.86
C CYS A 98 -9.17 8.45 4.16
N LEU A 99 -8.17 9.23 4.55
CA LEU A 99 -7.29 8.93 5.68
C LEU A 99 -7.67 9.78 6.90
N PRO A 100 -7.51 9.25 8.14
CA PRO A 100 -7.80 9.99 9.37
C PRO A 100 -6.67 10.96 9.74
N TYR A 101 -5.56 10.93 9.01
CA TYR A 101 -4.38 11.76 9.19
C TYR A 101 -4.14 12.64 7.97
N ASP A 102 -3.40 13.72 8.17
CA ASP A 102 -3.01 14.61 7.10
C ASP A 102 -2.18 13.85 6.06
N SER A 103 -2.68 13.86 4.83
CA SER A 103 -1.98 13.36 3.65
C SER A 103 -2.10 14.39 2.56
N ASN A 104 -1.17 14.40 1.61
CA ASN A 104 -1.25 15.30 0.46
C ASN A 104 -2.29 14.83 -0.58
N GLY A 105 -3.19 13.90 -0.23
CA GLY A 105 -4.18 13.32 -1.13
C GLY A 105 -5.07 14.37 -1.79
N ILE A 106 -5.25 14.24 -3.10
CA ILE A 106 -6.07 15.15 -3.93
C ILE A 106 -7.56 14.79 -3.84
N PHE A 107 -7.82 13.53 -3.53
CA PHE A 107 -9.15 12.95 -3.51
C PHE A 107 -9.49 12.52 -2.09
N GLY A 108 -10.77 12.66 -1.75
CA GLY A 108 -11.30 12.24 -0.46
C GLY A 108 -11.22 13.34 0.58
N HIS A 109 -12.36 13.62 1.22
CA HIS A 109 -12.37 14.40 2.46
C HIS A 109 -12.24 13.45 3.64
N ASN A 110 -11.62 13.90 4.73
CA ASN A 110 -11.60 13.13 5.96
C ASN A 110 -13.06 12.84 6.40
N ARG A 111 -13.46 11.56 6.30
CA ARG A 111 -14.79 11.08 6.69
C ARG A 111 -14.85 10.62 8.15
N PHE A 112 -13.74 10.59 8.87
CA PHE A 112 -13.71 10.06 10.24
C PHE A 112 -14.46 10.94 11.25
N ASN A 113 -14.70 12.21 10.92
CA ASN A 113 -15.54 13.11 11.71
C ASN A 113 -17.04 12.99 11.37
N SER A 114 -17.41 12.14 10.41
CA SER A 114 -18.81 11.95 10.04
C SER A 114 -19.55 11.07 11.06
N PRO A 115 -20.83 11.35 11.35
CA PRO A 115 -21.64 10.50 12.23
C PRO A 115 -21.67 9.04 11.78
N GLU A 116 -21.68 8.78 10.46
CA GLU A 116 -21.74 7.45 9.87
C GLU A 116 -20.52 6.61 10.22
N VAL A 117 -19.32 7.20 10.14
CA VAL A 117 -18.08 6.51 10.53
C VAL A 117 -18.00 6.33 12.05
N ALA A 118 -18.42 7.32 12.84
CA ALA A 118 -18.48 7.20 14.30
C ALA A 118 -19.41 6.07 14.75
N HIS A 119 -20.61 5.98 14.17
CA HIS A 119 -21.58 4.91 14.46
C HIS A 119 -21.05 3.53 14.04
N ALA A 120 -20.26 3.43 12.97
CA ALA A 120 -19.65 2.17 12.56
C ALA A 120 -18.65 1.63 13.60
N PHE A 121 -17.85 2.51 14.21
CA PHE A 121 -16.96 2.13 15.31
C PHE A 121 -17.72 1.77 16.58
N GLU A 122 -18.75 2.56 16.94
CA GLU A 122 -19.62 2.24 18.07
C GLU A 122 -20.28 0.86 17.89
N ALA A 123 -20.81 0.58 16.70
CA ALA A 123 -21.42 -0.71 16.38
C ALA A 123 -20.42 -1.87 16.48
N TRP A 124 -19.14 -1.65 16.17
CA TRP A 124 -18.10 -2.66 16.39
C TRP A 124 -17.86 -2.91 17.89
N HIS A 125 -17.80 -1.86 18.71
CA HIS A 125 -17.67 -2.02 20.17
C HIS A 125 -18.88 -2.76 20.77
N GLN A 126 -20.09 -2.37 20.38
CA GLN A 126 -21.33 -3.05 20.78
C GLN A 126 -21.35 -4.51 20.34
N LEU A 127 -20.83 -4.83 19.15
CA LEU A 127 -20.69 -6.21 18.70
C LEU A 127 -19.80 -7.02 19.64
N ILE A 128 -18.62 -6.49 20.03
CA ILE A 128 -17.72 -7.20 20.95
C ILE A 128 -18.42 -7.45 22.30
N ASP A 129 -19.14 -6.46 22.82
CA ASP A 129 -19.91 -6.59 24.05
C ASP A 129 -21.04 -7.62 23.93
N GLN A 130 -21.74 -7.65 22.80
CA GLN A 130 -22.78 -8.64 22.52
C GLN A 130 -22.19 -10.05 22.47
N LEU A 131 -21.11 -10.25 21.71
CA LEU A 131 -20.38 -11.52 21.64
C LEU A 131 -19.88 -11.99 23.02
N SER A 132 -19.66 -11.05 23.94
CA SER A 132 -19.24 -11.39 25.31
C SER A 132 -20.34 -12.08 26.12
N LYS A 133 -21.61 -11.77 25.82
CA LYS A 133 -22.83 -12.19 26.55
C LYS A 133 -23.53 -13.40 25.94
N ILE A 134 -23.20 -13.77 24.70
CA ILE A 134 -23.81 -14.92 24.02
C ILE A 134 -23.61 -16.21 24.84
N ASP A 135 -24.71 -16.94 25.06
CA ASP A 135 -24.66 -18.30 25.58
C ASP A 135 -24.04 -19.24 24.54
N LYS A 136 -22.98 -19.92 24.96
CA LYS A 136 -22.20 -20.84 24.12
C LYS A 136 -22.61 -22.29 24.31
N THR A 137 -23.56 -22.57 25.19
CA THR A 137 -24.05 -23.92 25.47
C THR A 137 -24.66 -24.53 24.20
N GLY A 138 -24.16 -25.69 23.78
CA GLY A 138 -24.61 -26.36 22.55
C GLY A 138 -24.15 -25.69 21.24
N MET A 139 -23.34 -24.63 21.29
CA MET A 139 -22.83 -23.96 20.10
C MET A 139 -21.82 -24.85 19.35
N PRO A 140 -21.88 -24.92 18.02
CA PRO A 140 -20.86 -25.60 17.22
C PRO A 140 -19.46 -25.08 17.53
N ARG A 141 -18.51 -26.01 17.66
CA ARG A 141 -17.11 -25.70 18.06
C ARG A 141 -16.49 -24.60 17.20
N GLN A 142 -16.69 -24.64 15.88
CA GLN A 142 -16.10 -23.67 14.96
C GLN A 142 -16.61 -22.24 15.21
N ALA A 143 -17.91 -22.08 15.46
CA ALA A 143 -18.52 -20.79 15.79
C ALA A 143 -18.02 -20.29 17.14
N ASN A 144 -17.96 -21.17 18.15
CA ASN A 144 -17.42 -20.81 19.46
C ASN A 144 -15.95 -20.36 19.38
N ASP A 145 -15.11 -21.12 18.65
CA ASP A 145 -13.70 -20.78 18.44
C ASP A 145 -13.54 -19.45 17.71
N PHE A 146 -14.38 -19.16 16.72
CA PHE A 146 -14.39 -17.87 16.03
C PHE A 146 -14.75 -16.72 16.96
N ILE A 147 -15.86 -16.83 17.70
CA ILE A 147 -16.31 -15.81 18.66
C ILE A 147 -15.22 -15.55 19.71
N ASN A 148 -14.57 -16.60 20.21
CA ASN A 148 -13.47 -16.47 21.18
C ASN A 148 -12.29 -15.68 20.61
N ARG A 149 -11.88 -15.95 19.36
CA ARG A 149 -10.81 -15.19 18.70
C ARG A 149 -11.17 -13.70 18.55
N VAL A 150 -12.37 -13.39 18.06
CA VAL A 150 -12.81 -12.00 17.90
C VAL A 150 -12.83 -11.26 19.24
N ARG A 151 -13.36 -11.89 20.29
CA ARG A 151 -13.37 -11.31 21.64
C ARG A 151 -11.97 -11.05 22.20
N SER A 152 -11.01 -11.89 21.87
CA SER A 152 -9.61 -11.69 22.29
C SER A 152 -8.91 -10.56 21.52
N MET A 153 -9.49 -10.10 20.41
CA MET A 153 -8.93 -9.05 19.56
C MET A 153 -9.70 -7.72 19.71
N GLY A 154 -9.89 -7.31 20.97
CA GLY A 154 -10.45 -5.99 21.29
C GLY A 154 -9.49 -4.83 20.95
N PRO A 155 -9.96 -3.58 21.07
CA PRO A 155 -9.19 -2.38 20.67
C PRO A 155 -7.80 -2.29 21.30
N GLU A 156 -7.67 -2.57 22.60
CA GLU A 156 -6.39 -2.49 23.31
C GLU A 156 -5.41 -3.58 22.85
N THR A 157 -5.90 -4.80 22.63
CA THR A 157 -5.07 -5.89 22.09
C THR A 157 -4.61 -5.58 20.67
N LEU A 158 -5.47 -5.00 19.83
CA LEU A 158 -5.09 -4.59 18.47
C LEU A 158 -4.02 -3.49 18.48
N LYS A 159 -4.13 -2.53 19.41
CA LYS A 159 -3.11 -1.50 19.62
C LYS A 159 -1.77 -2.10 20.05
N GLN A 160 -1.76 -3.05 21.00
CA GLN A 160 -0.55 -3.74 21.44
C GLN A 160 0.08 -4.57 20.32
N ARG A 161 -0.72 -5.23 19.49
CA ARG A 161 -0.25 -5.97 18.32
C ARG A 161 0.36 -5.07 17.26
N ALA A 162 -0.21 -3.88 17.03
CA ALA A 162 0.39 -2.88 16.15
C ALA A 162 1.70 -2.31 16.70
N GLN A 163 1.80 -2.08 18.01
CA GLN A 163 3.07 -1.70 18.62
C GLN A 163 4.12 -2.79 18.40
N LEU A 164 3.78 -4.06 18.66
CA LEU A 164 4.66 -5.19 18.40
C LEU A 164 5.06 -5.26 16.91
N PHE A 165 4.12 -5.03 15.99
CA PHE A 165 4.41 -4.96 14.55
C PHE A 165 5.47 -3.90 14.24
N HIS A 166 5.32 -2.68 14.75
CA HIS A 166 6.29 -1.60 14.57
C HIS A 166 7.63 -1.91 15.24
N ASP A 167 7.64 -2.51 16.43
CA ASP A 167 8.85 -2.91 17.14
C ASP A 167 9.63 -3.96 16.35
N ILE A 168 8.93 -4.94 15.74
CA ILE A 168 9.56 -5.97 14.91
C ILE A 168 10.26 -5.32 13.71
N ILE A 169 9.57 -4.46 12.96
CA ILE A 169 10.16 -3.85 11.75
C ILE A 169 11.08 -2.66 12.07
N GLY A 170 11.11 -2.22 13.32
CA GLY A 170 11.96 -1.14 13.83
C GLY A 170 11.45 0.26 13.50
N GLY A 171 10.13 0.46 13.41
CA GLY A 171 9.50 1.77 13.22
C GLY A 171 8.16 1.73 12.48
N GLN A 172 7.53 2.90 12.32
CA GLN A 172 6.34 3.05 11.49
C GLN A 172 6.70 3.12 10.01
N VAL A 173 5.90 2.51 9.14
CA VAL A 173 6.10 2.65 7.69
C VAL A 173 5.38 3.91 7.25
N SER A 174 6.09 5.03 7.19
CA SER A 174 5.52 6.35 6.88
C SER A 174 4.97 6.47 5.45
N VAL A 175 5.45 5.64 4.52
CA VAL A 175 4.99 5.63 3.13
C VAL A 175 5.23 4.25 2.48
N LEU A 176 4.25 3.77 1.72
CA LEU A 176 4.32 2.57 0.88
C LEU A 176 4.45 2.94 -0.61
N PRO A 177 5.25 2.26 -1.43
CA PRO A 177 5.35 2.53 -2.87
C PRO A 177 3.97 2.61 -3.54
N PRO A 178 3.76 3.51 -4.51
CA PRO A 178 2.46 3.65 -5.18
C PRO A 178 1.99 2.34 -5.83
N ASP A 179 2.93 1.52 -6.29
CA ASP A 179 2.65 0.22 -6.89
C ASP A 179 2.05 -0.80 -5.90
N THR A 180 2.17 -0.58 -4.59
CA THR A 180 1.47 -1.42 -3.58
C THR A 180 -0.05 -1.37 -3.72
N ARG A 181 -0.58 -0.40 -4.48
CA ARG A 181 -1.96 -0.40 -4.97
C ARG A 181 -2.33 -1.72 -5.65
N HIS A 182 -1.40 -2.40 -6.33
CA HIS A 182 -1.63 -3.70 -6.98
C HIS A 182 -2.01 -4.84 -6.03
N VAL A 183 -1.87 -4.64 -4.72
CA VAL A 183 -2.23 -5.60 -3.67
C VAL A 183 -3.09 -4.95 -2.58
N GLU A 184 -3.80 -3.87 -2.91
CA GLU A 184 -4.59 -3.09 -1.95
C GLU A 184 -3.83 -2.71 -0.68
N TYR A 185 -2.52 -2.45 -0.83
CA TYR A 185 -1.62 -2.11 0.27
C TYR A 185 -1.45 -3.23 1.33
N ASP A 186 -1.94 -4.45 1.05
CA ASP A 186 -1.75 -5.64 1.90
C ASP A 186 -0.37 -6.25 1.66
N VAL A 187 0.65 -5.62 2.24
CA VAL A 187 2.05 -6.06 2.19
C VAL A 187 2.58 -6.38 3.58
N ILE A 188 3.51 -7.32 3.66
CA ILE A 188 4.33 -7.52 4.86
C ILE A 188 5.60 -6.66 4.70
N PRO A 189 5.78 -5.60 5.51
CA PRO A 189 7.00 -4.81 5.46
C PRO A 189 8.16 -5.54 6.11
N LEU A 190 9.34 -5.41 5.51
CA LEU A 190 10.59 -5.94 6.02
C LEU A 190 11.67 -4.86 5.85
N THR A 191 12.20 -4.35 6.95
CA THR A 191 13.20 -3.28 6.90
C THR A 191 14.59 -3.89 6.70
N ILE A 192 15.22 -3.59 5.57
CA ILE A 192 16.58 -4.08 5.23
C ILE A 192 17.65 -2.99 5.35
N GLY A 193 17.23 -1.73 5.47
CA GLY A 193 18.07 -0.59 5.73
C GLY A 193 17.28 0.53 6.41
N ASP A 194 18.01 1.34 7.18
CA ASP A 194 17.50 2.50 7.90
C ASP A 194 18.08 3.78 7.28
N GLY A 195 17.42 4.93 7.46
CA GLY A 195 17.91 6.21 6.96
C GLY A 195 17.65 6.45 5.47
N CYS A 196 18.02 7.64 4.98
CA CYS A 196 17.82 8.04 3.58
C CYS A 196 19.12 8.61 3.01
N LEU A 197 19.39 8.36 1.72
CA LEU A 197 20.61 8.87 1.05
C LEU A 197 20.62 10.38 0.90
N TYR A 198 19.48 10.98 0.56
CA TYR A 198 19.42 12.38 0.14
C TYR A 198 18.89 13.34 1.20
N ASN A 199 18.07 12.87 2.16
CA ASN A 199 17.44 13.70 3.19
C ASN A 199 16.82 15.01 2.66
N CYS A 200 16.18 14.95 1.48
CA CYS A 200 15.69 16.11 0.71
C CYS A 200 14.87 17.10 1.54
N GLY A 201 14.98 18.40 1.24
CA GLY A 201 14.30 19.49 1.96
C GLY A 201 12.79 19.30 2.09
N PHE A 202 12.12 18.97 0.98
CA PHE A 202 10.66 18.78 0.91
C PHE A 202 10.13 17.52 1.62
N CYS A 203 11.01 16.55 1.90
CA CYS A 203 10.58 15.21 2.33
C CYS A 203 10.18 15.21 3.81
N ARG A 204 8.88 15.02 4.08
CA ARG A 204 8.32 14.93 5.44
C ARG A 204 8.54 13.59 6.13
N VAL A 205 8.79 12.57 5.33
CA VAL A 205 8.96 11.20 5.84
C VAL A 205 10.41 10.87 6.19
N LYS A 206 11.37 11.79 5.94
CA LYS A 206 12.80 11.53 6.18
C LYS A 206 13.10 11.37 7.67
N SER A 207 13.99 10.44 8.00
CA SER A 207 14.49 10.24 9.36
C SER A 207 15.57 11.24 9.79
N GLY A 208 16.19 11.96 8.85
CA GLY A 208 17.40 12.77 9.09
C GLY A 208 18.70 11.96 9.24
N ASN A 209 18.59 10.67 9.54
CA ASN A 209 19.71 9.74 9.62
C ASN A 209 20.31 9.38 8.24
N SER A 210 21.61 9.11 8.24
CA SER A 210 22.31 8.54 7.08
C SER A 210 21.89 7.09 6.84
N PHE A 211 21.94 6.66 5.58
CA PHE A 211 21.57 5.31 5.20
C PHE A 211 22.50 4.24 5.83
N LYS A 212 21.91 3.20 6.42
CA LYS A 212 22.63 2.09 7.04
C LYS A 212 21.93 0.75 6.75
N LEU A 213 22.70 -0.25 6.33
CA LEU A 213 22.20 -1.61 6.13
C LEU A 213 21.91 -2.30 7.47
N ARG A 214 20.84 -3.10 7.50
CA ARG A 214 20.61 -4.04 8.59
C ARG A 214 21.35 -5.34 8.35
N GLU A 215 21.77 -5.98 9.44
CA GLU A 215 22.42 -7.29 9.39
C GLU A 215 21.43 -8.38 8.96
N LYS A 216 21.93 -9.40 8.26
CA LYS A 216 21.13 -10.55 7.82
C LYS A 216 20.42 -11.25 8.98
N GLU A 217 21.06 -11.35 10.15
CA GLU A 217 20.47 -11.95 11.34
C GLU A 217 19.30 -11.13 11.87
N ASN A 218 19.42 -9.79 11.88
CA ASN A 218 18.32 -8.91 12.22
C ASN A 218 17.14 -9.12 11.25
N ILE A 219 17.39 -9.19 9.95
CA ILE A 219 16.36 -9.43 8.93
C ILE A 219 15.69 -10.79 9.13
N LEU A 220 16.44 -11.87 9.42
CA LEU A 220 15.86 -13.18 9.71
C LEU A 220 14.97 -13.16 10.95
N ASN A 221 15.43 -12.50 12.02
CA ASN A 221 14.65 -12.35 13.23
C ASN A 221 13.35 -11.57 12.98
N GLN A 222 13.39 -10.51 12.15
CA GLN A 222 12.18 -9.81 11.70
C GLN A 222 11.21 -10.77 11.01
N ILE A 223 11.68 -11.54 10.03
CA ILE A 223 10.85 -12.48 9.25
C ILE A 223 10.19 -13.53 10.17
N HIS A 224 10.94 -14.11 11.11
CA HIS A 224 10.41 -15.09 12.05
C HIS A 224 9.37 -14.47 13.01
N GLN A 225 9.62 -13.26 13.50
CA GLN A 225 8.67 -12.56 14.34
C GLN A 225 7.40 -12.16 13.59
N LEU A 226 7.53 -11.69 12.34
CA LEU A 226 6.39 -11.40 11.47
C LEU A 226 5.57 -12.68 11.18
N LYS A 227 6.22 -13.81 10.91
CA LYS A 227 5.53 -15.10 10.75
C LYS A 227 4.65 -15.42 11.97
N ARG A 228 5.21 -15.27 13.18
CA ARG A 228 4.48 -15.48 14.44
C ARG A 228 3.37 -14.46 14.66
N LEU A 229 3.59 -13.21 14.27
CA LEU A 229 2.59 -12.15 14.41
C LEU A 229 1.39 -12.41 13.49
N TYR A 230 1.64 -12.68 12.21
CA TYR A 230 0.59 -12.96 11.23
C TYR A 230 -0.07 -14.34 11.47
N ASP A 231 0.63 -15.31 12.04
CA ASP A 231 0.12 -16.63 12.44
C ASP A 231 -0.77 -17.26 11.34
N LYS A 232 -2.06 -17.53 11.64
CA LYS A 232 -3.00 -18.14 10.69
C LYS A 232 -3.28 -17.25 9.49
N ASP A 233 -3.21 -15.94 9.69
CA ASP A 233 -3.50 -14.96 8.65
C ASP A 233 -2.37 -14.79 7.63
N SER A 234 -1.18 -15.37 7.88
CA SER A 234 -0.09 -15.41 6.90
C SER A 234 -0.52 -15.97 5.54
N LEU A 235 -1.50 -16.89 5.54
CA LEU A 235 -2.10 -17.45 4.32
C LEU A 235 -2.72 -16.38 3.40
N ASN A 236 -3.12 -15.23 3.93
CA ASN A 236 -3.74 -14.14 3.17
C ASN A 236 -2.73 -13.14 2.60
N TYR A 237 -1.44 -13.32 2.87
CA TYR A 237 -0.39 -12.44 2.38
C TYR A 237 0.53 -13.21 1.45
N ASN A 238 0.93 -12.57 0.36
CA ASN A 238 1.93 -13.09 -0.56
C ASN A 238 2.93 -12.03 -1.03
N SER A 239 2.83 -10.81 -0.50
CA SER A 239 3.54 -9.66 -1.02
C SER A 239 4.38 -9.00 0.07
N ILE A 240 5.60 -8.64 -0.31
CA ILE A 240 6.62 -8.09 0.57
C ILE A 240 6.95 -6.68 0.14
N PHE A 241 7.05 -5.78 1.11
CA PHE A 241 7.66 -4.47 0.91
C PHE A 241 9.01 -4.46 1.63
N LEU A 242 10.11 -4.33 0.88
CA LEU A 242 11.43 -4.12 1.48
C LEU A 242 11.53 -2.62 1.83
N GLY A 243 11.24 -2.28 3.08
CA GLY A 243 11.24 -0.89 3.59
C GLY A 243 12.64 -0.38 3.92
N GLN A 244 12.86 0.78 4.57
CA GLN A 244 12.24 2.10 4.35
C GLN A 244 13.12 2.90 3.37
N HIS A 245 12.60 4.00 2.81
CA HIS A 245 13.38 4.90 1.94
C HIS A 245 14.04 4.15 0.77
N ASP A 246 15.35 4.23 0.56
CA ASP A 246 16.02 3.73 -0.64
C ASP A 246 16.49 2.28 -0.50
N ALA A 247 15.53 1.35 -0.35
CA ALA A 247 15.84 -0.08 -0.19
C ALA A 247 16.64 -0.66 -1.36
N LEU A 248 16.48 -0.13 -2.58
CA LEU A 248 17.27 -0.56 -3.74
C LEU A 248 18.78 -0.36 -3.53
N PHE A 249 19.19 0.63 -2.73
CA PHE A 249 20.60 0.88 -2.42
C PHE A 249 21.24 -0.23 -1.57
N ALA A 250 20.44 -1.12 -0.97
CA ALA A 250 20.95 -2.22 -0.16
C ALA A 250 21.80 -3.22 -0.95
N GLY A 251 21.69 -3.20 -2.28
CA GLY A 251 22.49 -4.03 -3.16
C GLY A 251 21.96 -5.46 -3.33
N ALA A 252 22.50 -6.13 -4.35
CA ALA A 252 21.99 -7.42 -4.82
C ALA A 252 21.95 -8.50 -3.73
N GLU A 253 23.04 -8.63 -2.97
CA GLU A 253 23.19 -9.71 -1.98
C GLU A 253 22.13 -9.62 -0.88
N LEU A 254 21.91 -8.43 -0.31
CA LEU A 254 20.98 -8.27 0.81
C LEU A 254 19.52 -8.37 0.35
N ILE A 255 19.19 -7.78 -0.82
CA ILE A 255 17.84 -7.84 -1.40
C ILE A 255 17.50 -9.28 -1.78
N GLU A 256 18.40 -10.01 -2.44
CA GLU A 256 18.18 -11.41 -2.80
C GLU A 256 18.01 -12.27 -1.54
N PHE A 257 18.86 -12.08 -0.54
CA PHE A 257 18.76 -12.78 0.74
C PHE A 257 17.40 -12.53 1.40
N ALA A 258 17.02 -11.27 1.58
CA ALA A 258 15.77 -10.89 2.24
C ALA A 258 14.55 -11.42 1.49
N ALA A 259 14.51 -11.27 0.16
CA ALA A 259 13.40 -11.73 -0.67
C ALA A 259 13.25 -13.27 -0.66
N LYS A 260 14.37 -14.02 -0.75
CA LYS A 260 14.32 -15.49 -0.68
C LYS A 260 13.91 -15.98 0.70
N LYS A 261 14.45 -15.37 1.76
CA LYS A 261 14.14 -15.79 3.13
C LYS A 261 12.74 -15.42 3.56
N SER A 262 12.22 -14.27 3.14
CA SER A 262 10.82 -13.93 3.35
C SER A 262 9.90 -14.90 2.61
N TYR A 263 10.21 -15.25 1.36
CA TYR A 263 9.42 -16.22 0.57
C TYR A 263 9.34 -17.59 1.24
N GLU A 264 10.49 -18.10 1.70
CA GLU A 264 10.63 -19.40 2.32
C GLU A 264 9.97 -19.44 3.70
N ILE A 265 10.34 -18.54 4.59
CA ILE A 265 9.95 -18.60 6.01
C ILE A 265 8.50 -18.18 6.19
N LEU A 266 8.02 -17.15 5.49
CA LEU A 266 6.60 -16.75 5.52
C LEU A 266 5.72 -17.66 4.67
N GLU A 267 6.31 -18.65 3.98
CA GLU A 267 5.60 -19.65 3.19
C GLU A 267 4.69 -19.02 2.12
N LEU A 268 5.15 -17.96 1.44
CA LEU A 268 4.32 -17.20 0.50
C LEU A 268 3.80 -18.04 -0.67
N LYS A 269 4.50 -19.13 -1.01
CA LYS A 269 4.04 -20.13 -1.99
C LYS A 269 2.73 -20.81 -1.59
N ASN A 270 2.45 -20.92 -0.30
CA ASN A 270 1.28 -21.55 0.29
C ASN A 270 0.12 -20.55 0.47
N SER A 271 0.33 -19.26 0.16
CA SER A 271 -0.71 -18.24 0.23
C SER A 271 -1.92 -18.61 -0.63
N VAL A 272 -3.11 -18.28 -0.12
CA VAL A 272 -4.33 -18.35 -0.92
C VAL A 272 -4.35 -17.26 -1.99
N ILE A 273 -3.58 -16.18 -1.81
CA ILE A 273 -3.40 -15.14 -2.82
C ILE A 273 -2.26 -15.53 -3.78
N LYS A 274 -2.52 -15.45 -5.08
CA LYS A 274 -1.59 -15.80 -6.17
C LYS A 274 -0.78 -14.59 -6.62
N ASN A 275 0.31 -14.90 -7.34
CA ASN A 275 1.28 -13.94 -7.89
C ASN A 275 1.92 -13.06 -6.81
N PRO A 276 2.86 -13.65 -6.03
CA PRO A 276 3.64 -12.91 -5.04
C PRO A 276 4.28 -11.67 -5.63
N LYS A 277 4.25 -10.55 -4.90
CA LYS A 277 4.86 -9.30 -5.34
C LYS A 277 5.93 -8.80 -4.37
N LEU A 278 6.97 -8.19 -4.92
CA LEU A 278 8.04 -7.56 -4.16
C LEU A 278 8.06 -6.07 -4.50
N PHE A 279 7.95 -5.22 -3.48
CA PHE A 279 7.94 -3.78 -3.64
C PHE A 279 9.19 -3.16 -3.01
N LEU A 280 9.80 -2.22 -3.72
CA LEU A 280 10.92 -1.43 -3.25
C LEU A 280 10.75 0.02 -3.68
N PHE A 281 11.32 0.92 -2.89
CA PHE A 281 11.69 2.24 -3.34
C PHE A 281 13.15 2.25 -3.79
N GLY A 282 13.49 3.14 -4.72
CA GLY A 282 14.85 3.38 -5.19
C GLY A 282 15.14 4.86 -5.40
N SER A 283 16.40 5.26 -5.24
CA SER A 283 16.88 6.55 -5.74
C SER A 283 17.42 6.46 -7.17
N VAL A 284 17.66 7.63 -7.75
CA VAL A 284 18.41 7.83 -9.01
C VAL A 284 19.78 7.16 -8.93
N ASP A 285 20.53 7.34 -7.84
CA ASP A 285 21.85 6.71 -7.74
C ASP A 285 21.74 5.19 -7.58
N SER A 286 20.72 4.69 -6.87
CA SER A 286 20.48 3.24 -6.74
C SER A 286 20.17 2.57 -8.07
N ILE A 287 19.27 3.15 -8.87
CA ILE A 287 18.90 2.57 -10.16
C ILE A 287 20.03 2.65 -11.18
N LEU A 288 20.87 3.69 -11.13
CA LEU A 288 22.05 3.81 -11.99
C LEU A 288 23.15 2.82 -11.61
N ARG A 289 23.22 2.40 -10.34
CA ARG A 289 24.12 1.34 -9.87
C ARG A 289 23.58 -0.08 -10.12
N ALA A 290 22.30 -0.22 -10.42
CA ALA A 290 21.68 -1.51 -10.65
C ALA A 290 22.16 -2.10 -12.00
N ASP A 291 23.14 -2.99 -11.91
CA ASP A 291 23.74 -3.66 -13.06
C ASP A 291 22.90 -4.85 -13.56
N ASP A 292 23.25 -5.33 -14.75
CA ASP A 292 22.57 -6.45 -15.39
C ASP A 292 22.56 -7.75 -14.55
N PRO A 293 23.67 -8.15 -13.89
CA PRO A 293 23.66 -9.27 -12.95
C PRO A 293 22.62 -9.11 -11.84
N PHE A 294 22.55 -7.95 -11.19
CA PHE A 294 21.56 -7.70 -10.15
C PHE A 294 20.12 -7.77 -10.68
N LEU A 295 19.83 -7.13 -11.82
CA LEU A 295 18.49 -7.16 -12.41
C LEU A 295 18.06 -8.56 -12.85
N LYS A 296 19.00 -9.39 -13.33
CA LYS A 296 18.75 -10.82 -13.62
C LYS A 296 18.43 -11.62 -12.36
N ILE A 297 19.04 -11.30 -11.23
CA ILE A 297 18.68 -11.91 -9.93
C ILE A 297 17.24 -11.55 -9.59
N LEU A 298 16.88 -10.25 -9.61
CA LEU A 298 15.51 -9.79 -9.31
C LEU A 298 14.48 -10.46 -10.22
N ASN A 299 14.75 -10.52 -11.52
CA ASN A 299 13.81 -11.11 -12.49
C ASN A 299 13.60 -12.63 -12.29
N LYS A 300 14.52 -13.32 -11.61
CA LYS A 300 14.43 -14.76 -11.31
C LYS A 300 13.86 -15.05 -9.92
N LEU A 301 13.68 -14.04 -9.07
CA LEU A 301 13.02 -14.22 -7.78
C LEU A 301 11.58 -14.71 -8.00
N PRO A 302 10.99 -15.42 -7.03
CA PRO A 302 9.62 -15.92 -7.14
C PRO A 302 8.56 -14.82 -6.89
N TYR A 303 8.81 -13.61 -7.41
CA TYR A 303 7.97 -12.43 -7.29
C TYR A 303 7.86 -11.68 -8.61
N GLU A 304 6.73 -11.01 -8.82
CA GLU A 304 6.68 -9.81 -9.67
C GLU A 304 7.26 -8.63 -8.86
N THR A 305 8.37 -8.06 -9.33
CA THR A 305 9.11 -7.04 -8.60
C THR A 305 8.79 -5.64 -9.13
N PHE A 306 8.40 -4.74 -8.24
CA PHE A 306 8.08 -3.34 -8.52
C PHE A 306 9.07 -2.44 -7.77
N ILE A 307 9.76 -1.58 -8.52
CA ILE A 307 10.69 -0.59 -7.98
C ILE A 307 10.16 0.79 -8.32
N ASN A 308 9.80 1.57 -7.31
CA ASN A 308 9.41 2.95 -7.51
C ASN A 308 10.60 3.89 -7.28
N ILE A 309 11.01 4.63 -8.31
CA ILE A 309 12.14 5.57 -8.22
C ILE A 309 11.68 7.00 -7.98
N GLY A 310 12.31 7.68 -7.03
CA GLY A 310 12.15 9.12 -6.86
C GLY A 310 12.96 9.89 -7.91
N LEU A 311 12.30 10.42 -8.94
CA LEU A 311 12.88 11.42 -9.85
C LEU A 311 12.57 12.86 -9.41
N GLU A 312 11.34 13.11 -8.96
CA GLU A 312 10.80 14.37 -8.41
C GLU A 312 10.67 15.48 -9.46
N SER A 313 11.68 15.72 -10.29
CA SER A 313 11.65 16.68 -11.39
C SER A 313 12.81 16.42 -12.38
N ALA A 314 12.66 16.83 -13.64
CA ALA A 314 13.77 16.97 -14.58
C ALA A 314 14.20 18.43 -14.79
N ASP A 315 13.47 19.37 -14.18
CA ASP A 315 13.70 20.81 -14.24
C ASP A 315 14.73 21.25 -13.18
N PRO A 316 15.85 21.89 -13.57
CA PRO A 316 16.90 22.31 -12.64
C PRO A 316 16.43 23.30 -11.56
N GLU A 317 15.54 24.23 -11.90
CA GLU A 317 15.03 25.22 -10.95
C GLU A 317 14.19 24.55 -9.86
N THR A 318 13.31 23.63 -10.26
CA THR A 318 12.54 22.80 -9.34
C THR A 318 13.46 21.97 -8.44
N LEU A 319 14.47 21.30 -9.01
CA LEU A 319 15.41 20.48 -8.22
C LEU A 319 16.16 21.30 -7.17
N ALA A 320 16.54 22.54 -7.51
CA ALA A 320 17.13 23.48 -6.58
C ALA A 320 16.13 23.91 -5.49
N GLN A 321 14.90 24.25 -5.88
CA GLN A 321 13.84 24.67 -4.96
C GLN A 321 13.48 23.59 -3.93
N ILE A 322 13.46 22.31 -4.32
CA ILE A 322 13.14 21.20 -3.41
C ILE A 322 14.38 20.64 -2.68
N GLU A 323 15.54 21.28 -2.87
CA GLU A 323 16.84 20.89 -2.31
C GLU A 323 17.20 19.42 -2.61
N LYS A 324 16.91 18.97 -3.84
CA LYS A 324 17.28 17.62 -4.29
C LYS A 324 18.68 17.68 -4.91
N PRO A 325 19.68 16.95 -4.36
CA PRO A 325 21.09 17.08 -4.76
C PRO A 325 21.40 16.33 -6.07
N LEU A 326 20.61 16.58 -7.12
CA LEU A 326 20.70 15.92 -8.42
C LEU A 326 20.57 16.96 -9.53
N ASN A 327 21.03 16.59 -10.72
CA ASN A 327 20.92 17.42 -11.91
C ASN A 327 20.13 16.70 -12.99
N ARG A 328 19.65 17.48 -13.97
CA ARG A 328 18.87 16.99 -15.11
C ARG A 328 19.54 15.82 -15.86
N LYS A 329 20.87 15.82 -15.99
CA LYS A 329 21.61 14.74 -16.65
C LYS A 329 21.41 13.40 -15.93
N LYS A 330 21.60 13.37 -14.61
CA LYS A 330 21.37 12.16 -13.80
C LYS A 330 19.92 11.70 -13.84
N ILE A 331 18.96 12.62 -13.74
CA ILE A 331 17.53 12.30 -13.86
C ILE A 331 17.22 11.64 -15.20
N THR A 332 17.72 12.22 -16.28
CA THR A 332 17.54 11.69 -17.64
C THR A 332 18.15 10.29 -17.79
N GLN A 333 19.35 10.08 -17.26
CA GLN A 333 20.01 8.77 -17.28
C GLN A 333 19.20 7.72 -16.51
N ALA A 334 18.71 8.07 -15.31
CA ALA A 334 17.87 7.16 -14.52
C ALA A 334 16.55 6.83 -15.22
N PHE A 335 15.91 7.82 -15.86
CA PHE A 335 14.70 7.60 -16.64
C PHE A 335 14.96 6.67 -17.84
N HIS A 336 16.06 6.85 -18.58
CA HIS A 336 16.41 5.94 -19.67
C HIS A 336 16.67 4.51 -19.14
N LYS A 337 17.41 4.37 -18.03
CA LYS A 337 17.67 3.08 -17.40
C LYS A 337 16.37 2.39 -16.96
N MET A 338 15.43 3.14 -16.39
CA MET A 338 14.07 2.65 -16.07
C MET A 338 13.39 2.05 -17.31
N MET A 339 13.39 2.78 -18.44
CA MET A 339 12.78 2.31 -19.69
C MET A 339 13.47 1.05 -20.26
N GLU A 340 14.80 1.01 -20.21
CA GLU A 340 15.59 -0.17 -20.61
C GLU A 340 15.22 -1.40 -19.77
N ILE A 341 15.14 -1.25 -18.44
CA ILE A 341 14.76 -2.34 -17.53
C ILE A 341 13.36 -2.85 -17.86
N ASN A 342 12.39 -1.94 -18.01
CA ASN A 342 11.00 -2.28 -18.31
C ASN A 342 10.83 -3.01 -19.65
N LYS A 343 11.70 -2.73 -20.63
CA LYS A 343 11.73 -3.42 -21.91
C LYS A 343 12.38 -4.81 -21.83
N GLN A 344 13.46 -4.93 -21.04
CA GLN A 344 14.31 -6.13 -21.02
C GLN A 344 13.80 -7.23 -20.08
N TYR A 345 13.17 -6.85 -18.96
CA TYR A 345 12.82 -7.78 -17.89
C TYR A 345 11.30 -7.95 -17.76
N SER A 346 10.83 -9.19 -17.80
CA SER A 346 9.39 -9.50 -17.75
C SER A 346 8.83 -9.36 -16.33
N ASN A 347 9.61 -9.75 -15.31
CA ASN A 347 9.17 -9.83 -13.91
C ASN A 347 9.64 -8.65 -13.07
N VAL A 348 10.31 -7.67 -13.69
CA VAL A 348 10.68 -6.41 -13.04
C VAL A 348 9.93 -5.28 -13.73
N GLU A 349 9.35 -4.40 -12.95
CA GLU A 349 8.81 -3.13 -13.40
C GLU A 349 9.36 -2.01 -12.52
N VAL A 350 9.83 -0.95 -13.17
CA VAL A 350 10.34 0.24 -12.53
C VAL A 350 9.40 1.39 -12.88
N SER A 351 8.76 1.97 -11.87
CA SER A 351 7.88 3.14 -11.96
C SER A 351 8.63 4.38 -11.47
N ALA A 352 8.15 5.59 -11.78
CA ALA A 352 8.79 6.83 -11.33
C ALA A 352 7.81 7.80 -10.65
N ASN A 353 8.27 8.43 -9.57
CA ASN A 353 7.57 9.52 -8.89
C ASN A 353 8.10 10.88 -9.35
N PHE A 354 7.18 11.78 -9.70
CA PHE A 354 7.41 13.21 -9.85
C PHE A 354 6.58 13.99 -8.83
N LEU A 355 6.98 15.21 -8.49
CA LEU A 355 6.20 16.07 -7.62
C LEU A 355 5.10 16.78 -8.40
N TYR A 356 4.06 17.21 -7.70
CA TYR A 356 3.03 18.08 -8.24
C TYR A 356 2.69 19.15 -7.20
N GLY A 357 2.78 20.43 -7.56
CA GLY A 357 2.48 21.54 -6.65
C GLY A 357 2.21 22.84 -7.40
N ALA A 358 1.47 23.75 -6.77
CA ALA A 358 1.15 25.07 -7.33
C ALA A 358 2.37 25.99 -7.37
N ASP A 359 3.28 25.84 -6.40
CA ASP A 359 4.46 26.70 -6.25
C ASP A 359 5.67 26.21 -7.07
N LEU A 360 5.49 25.20 -7.94
CA LEU A 360 6.57 24.70 -8.79
C LEU A 360 6.73 25.58 -10.04
N PRO A 361 7.95 25.73 -10.57
CA PRO A 361 8.20 26.50 -11.78
C PRO A 361 7.33 26.04 -12.95
N GLU A 362 6.93 26.96 -13.83
CA GLU A 362 6.11 26.63 -15.01
C GLU A 362 6.84 25.65 -15.96
N THR A 363 8.17 25.59 -15.90
CA THR A 363 9.02 24.66 -16.66
C THR A 363 9.00 23.23 -16.11
N HIS A 364 8.45 23.01 -14.92
CA HIS A 364 8.42 21.72 -14.25
C HIS A 364 7.70 20.64 -15.07
N LEU A 365 6.41 20.81 -15.35
CA LEU A 365 5.63 19.84 -16.12
C LEU A 365 6.15 19.66 -17.56
N PRO A 366 6.54 20.72 -18.30
CA PRO A 366 7.22 20.59 -19.59
C PRO A 366 8.49 19.72 -19.53
N SER A 367 9.31 19.86 -18.48
CA SER A 367 10.53 19.05 -18.32
C SER A 367 10.23 17.55 -18.18
N ILE A 368 9.11 17.21 -17.53
CA ILE A 368 8.67 15.83 -17.36
C ILE A 368 8.11 15.31 -18.69
N LEU A 369 7.29 16.09 -19.41
CA LEU A 369 6.78 15.72 -20.73
C LEU A 369 7.91 15.46 -21.75
N GLU A 370 9.02 16.18 -21.65
CA GLU A 370 10.19 15.89 -22.50
C GLU A 370 10.68 14.44 -22.29
N LEU A 371 10.71 13.95 -21.05
CA LEU A 371 11.07 12.57 -20.74
C LEU A 371 9.98 11.58 -21.18
N THR A 372 8.73 11.85 -20.81
CA THR A 372 7.63 10.88 -20.87
C THR A 372 6.86 10.88 -22.19
N ARG A 373 7.14 11.83 -23.09
CA ARG A 373 6.56 11.90 -24.44
C ARG A 373 7.63 12.01 -25.50
N ASN A 374 8.43 13.07 -25.47
CA ASN A 374 9.27 13.45 -26.62
C ASN A 374 10.42 12.47 -26.87
N ARG A 375 10.86 11.75 -25.83
CA ARG A 375 11.94 10.75 -25.89
C ARG A 375 11.46 9.31 -26.05
N LEU A 376 10.16 9.09 -26.04
CA LEU A 376 9.55 7.78 -26.29
C LEU A 376 8.96 7.78 -27.71
N ASP A 377 8.92 6.65 -28.39
CA ASP A 377 8.43 6.56 -29.78
C ASP A 377 6.96 6.12 -29.86
N HIS A 378 6.48 5.36 -28.88
CA HIS A 378 5.11 4.88 -28.76
C HIS A 378 4.67 4.79 -27.29
N PHE A 379 3.43 4.37 -27.04
CA PHE A 379 2.92 4.14 -25.69
C PHE A 379 3.49 2.84 -25.10
N HIS A 380 3.95 2.87 -23.85
CA HIS A 380 4.43 1.68 -23.14
C HIS A 380 3.49 1.33 -21.98
N SER A 381 3.20 0.04 -21.79
CA SER A 381 2.31 -0.44 -20.72
C SER A 381 3.00 -0.57 -19.36
N LYS A 382 4.33 -0.61 -19.32
CA LYS A 382 5.16 -0.63 -18.10
C LYS A 382 5.81 0.73 -17.88
N GLY A 383 6.11 1.03 -16.62
CA GLY A 383 6.84 2.25 -16.26
C GLY A 383 5.90 3.38 -15.89
N THR A 384 4.88 3.05 -15.10
CA THR A 384 3.90 4.00 -14.60
C THR A 384 4.57 5.22 -13.97
N ILE A 385 4.05 6.40 -14.30
CA ILE A 385 4.41 7.68 -13.71
C ILE A 385 3.40 8.03 -12.63
N TYR A 386 3.90 8.29 -11.42
CA TYR A 386 3.07 8.75 -10.32
C TYR A 386 3.41 10.20 -9.99
N PHE A 387 2.38 11.02 -9.83
CA PHE A 387 2.51 12.36 -9.29
C PHE A 387 2.24 12.37 -7.79
N SER A 388 3.28 12.69 -7.04
CA SER A 388 3.25 12.90 -5.59
C SER A 388 2.84 14.34 -5.30
N PRO A 389 1.62 14.57 -4.79
CA PRO A 389 1.17 15.92 -4.45
C PRO A 389 2.00 16.53 -3.31
N LEU A 390 2.38 17.79 -3.46
CA LEU A 390 2.89 18.65 -2.39
C LEU A 390 1.73 19.24 -1.58
N GLU A 391 2.04 19.83 -0.42
CA GLU A 391 1.01 20.44 0.45
C GLU A 391 0.22 21.52 -0.27
N ASN A 392 0.92 22.48 -0.89
CA ASN A 392 0.29 23.46 -1.73
C ASN A 392 0.16 22.90 -3.15
N ILE A 393 -0.90 22.12 -3.36
CA ILE A 393 -1.20 21.58 -4.68
C ILE A 393 -1.93 22.58 -5.60
N GLY A 394 -2.52 23.62 -5.02
CA GLY A 394 -3.37 24.58 -5.73
C GLY A 394 -4.83 24.16 -5.79
N ALA A 395 -5.62 24.88 -6.59
CA ALA A 395 -7.05 24.64 -6.71
C ALA A 395 -7.32 23.27 -7.39
N ILE A 396 -8.12 22.41 -6.75
CA ILE A 396 -8.36 21.03 -7.23
C ILE A 396 -8.86 20.97 -8.68
N GLN A 397 -9.67 21.93 -9.12
CA GLN A 397 -10.14 21.97 -10.50
C GLN A 397 -9.00 22.23 -11.50
N GLU A 398 -8.09 23.14 -11.16
CA GLU A 398 -6.92 23.44 -11.99
C GLU A 398 -5.96 22.24 -12.03
N VAL A 399 -5.74 21.60 -10.88
CA VAL A 399 -4.96 20.36 -10.77
C VAL A 399 -5.53 19.28 -11.69
N LYS A 400 -6.85 19.05 -11.63
CA LYS A 400 -7.53 18.06 -12.49
C LYS A 400 -7.36 18.37 -13.97
N ASN A 401 -7.53 19.63 -14.37
CA ASN A 401 -7.38 20.05 -15.76
C ASN A 401 -5.94 19.82 -16.26
N LYS A 402 -4.95 20.39 -15.56
CA LYS A 402 -3.53 20.26 -15.92
C LYS A 402 -3.04 18.81 -15.92
N PHE A 403 -3.47 18.01 -14.95
CA PHE A 403 -3.14 16.58 -14.92
C PHE A 403 -3.78 15.83 -16.09
N THR A 404 -5.03 16.12 -16.44
CA THR A 404 -5.71 15.50 -17.59
C THR A 404 -4.97 15.84 -18.88
N ASP A 405 -4.63 17.11 -19.07
CA ASP A 405 -3.84 17.57 -20.22
C ASP A 405 -2.50 16.83 -20.28
N PHE A 406 -1.74 16.79 -19.18
CA PHE A 406 -0.48 16.04 -19.10
C PHE A 406 -0.67 14.56 -19.47
N LYS A 407 -1.68 13.91 -18.88
CA LYS A 407 -1.96 12.48 -19.09
C LYS A 407 -2.25 12.16 -20.54
N THR A 408 -3.02 12.98 -21.25
CA THR A 408 -3.30 12.78 -22.68
C THR A 408 -2.06 12.87 -23.57
N LEU A 409 -1.03 13.59 -23.12
CA LEU A 409 0.21 13.77 -23.86
C LEU A 409 1.27 12.71 -23.52
N CYS A 410 1.19 12.11 -22.33
CA CYS A 410 2.16 11.14 -21.84
C CYS A 410 2.08 9.81 -22.60
N ARG A 411 3.24 9.20 -22.87
CA ARG A 411 3.35 7.86 -23.50
C ARG A 411 3.51 6.73 -22.47
N LEU A 412 3.25 7.02 -21.21
CA LEU A 412 3.27 6.08 -20.08
C LEU A 412 1.95 6.19 -19.29
N PRO A 413 1.54 5.15 -18.54
CA PRO A 413 0.44 5.28 -17.59
C PRO A 413 0.78 6.38 -16.58
N VAL A 414 -0.17 7.24 -16.26
CA VAL A 414 0.02 8.35 -15.31
C VAL A 414 -1.09 8.33 -14.29
N TYR A 415 -0.72 8.36 -13.01
CA TYR A 415 -1.64 8.42 -11.89
C TYR A 415 -1.18 9.41 -10.81
N MET A 416 -2.11 9.91 -10.03
CA MET A 416 -1.86 10.61 -8.78
C MET A 416 -1.60 9.59 -7.69
N TYR A 417 -0.56 9.83 -6.89
CA TYR A 417 -0.14 8.93 -5.84
C TYR A 417 -1.09 9.02 -4.64
N LEU A 418 -1.70 7.87 -4.33
CA LEU A 418 -2.42 7.61 -3.09
C LEU A 418 -1.43 7.21 -1.98
N ILE A 419 -0.88 8.21 -1.29
CA ILE A 419 0.11 8.02 -0.22
C ILE A 419 -0.57 7.33 0.98
N GLN A 420 -0.16 6.10 1.27
CA GLN A 420 -0.61 5.35 2.45
C GLN A 420 0.58 4.91 3.30
N ARG A 421 0.33 4.80 4.60
CA ARG A 421 1.28 4.33 5.61
C ARG A 421 0.82 2.98 6.19
N LEU A 422 1.72 2.26 6.87
CA LEU A 422 1.38 1.08 7.68
C LEU A 422 1.62 1.32 9.16
#